data_AF-A0AA37GQP0-F1
#
_entry.id   AF-A0AA37GQP0-F1
#
_cell.length_a   1.000
_cell.length_b   1.000
_cell.length_c   1.000
_cell.angle_alpha   90.00
_cell.angle_beta   90.00
_cell.angle_gamma   90.00
#
_symmetry.space_group_name_H-M   'P 1'
#
loop_
_entity.id
_entity.type
_entity.pdbx_description
1 polymer ?
#
loop_
_entity_poly.entity_id
_entity_poly.type
_entity_poly.pdbx_seq_one_letter_code
_entity_poly.pdbx_strand_id
1 'polypeptide(L)'
;MSGFPLQVNGIITNANIGGVGYAAGNKWVTDHAKACVAANKPCFFEEYGTPTNHCELERPWQLTSVATPGMAGDAFWQLGDTISTGQTHNDGNTIYYGTDEWTCLVTNHVNAIG
;
A
#
# COMPACT_ATOMS: atom_id res chain seq x y z
N MET A 1 -18.65 -1.88 -0.17
CA MET A 1 -18.22 -3.16 0.41
C MET A 1 -17.34 -2.83 1.61
N SER A 2 -17.82 -3.03 2.83
CA SER A 2 -17.03 -2.85 4.06
C SER A 2 -16.25 -4.14 4.33
N GLY A 3 -14.99 -4.19 3.91
CA GLY A 3 -14.11 -5.32 4.18
C GLY A 3 -13.64 -5.28 5.63
N PHE A 4 -13.87 -6.36 6.38
CA PHE A 4 -13.18 -6.63 7.63
C PHE A 4 -11.68 -6.80 7.36
N PRO A 5 -10.78 -6.34 8.25
CA PRO A 5 -9.35 -6.61 8.09
C PRO A 5 -9.06 -8.09 8.31
N LEU A 6 -8.51 -8.74 7.29
CA LEU A 6 -8.04 -10.12 7.34
C LEU A 6 -6.53 -10.10 7.57
N GLN A 7 -6.08 -10.28 8.81
CA GLN A 7 -4.68 -10.65 9.08
C GLN A 7 -4.56 -12.17 8.88
N VAL A 8 -4.12 -12.60 7.69
CA VAL A 8 -3.87 -14.01 7.41
C VAL A 8 -2.36 -14.22 7.37
N ASN A 9 -1.80 -14.88 8.38
CA ASN A 9 -0.43 -15.40 8.36
C ASN A 9 0.70 -14.39 8.05
N GLY A 10 0.53 -13.11 8.37
CA GLY A 10 1.55 -12.06 8.13
C GLY A 10 1.26 -11.19 6.91
N ILE A 11 0.20 -11.49 6.16
CA ILE A 11 -0.38 -10.60 5.16
C ILE A 11 -1.26 -9.57 5.86
N ILE A 12 -1.08 -8.29 5.50
CA ILE A 12 -1.87 -7.18 6.05
C ILE A 12 -2.48 -6.42 4.88
N THR A 13 -3.79 -6.23 4.92
CA THR A 13 -4.54 -5.52 3.87
C THR A 13 -5.24 -4.28 4.43
N ASN A 14 -5.38 -3.28 3.57
CA ASN A 14 -6.25 -2.11 3.70
C ASN A 14 -5.94 -1.10 4.83
N ALA A 15 -5.23 -0.03 4.48
CA ALA A 15 -5.03 1.15 5.33
C ALA A 15 -6.22 2.14 5.33
N ASN A 16 -7.23 1.92 4.47
CA ASN A 16 -8.42 2.76 4.37
C ASN A 16 -9.57 2.14 5.17
N ILE A 17 -9.45 2.19 6.50
CA ILE A 17 -10.51 1.75 7.40
C ILE A 17 -11.60 2.84 7.33
N GLY A 18 -12.67 2.57 6.58
CA GLY A 18 -13.84 3.44 6.49
C GLY A 18 -14.31 3.85 7.89
N GLY A 19 -13.99 5.09 8.27
CA GLY A 19 -14.28 5.66 9.60
C GLY A 19 -13.10 6.29 10.34
N VAL A 20 -11.83 6.07 9.95
CA VAL A 20 -10.64 6.54 10.72
C VAL A 20 -9.72 7.51 9.94
N GLY A 21 -9.98 7.71 8.64
CA GLY A 21 -9.25 8.65 7.78
C GLY A 21 -7.82 8.19 7.41
N TYR A 22 -7.27 8.75 6.35
CA TYR A 22 -5.97 8.35 5.79
C TYR A 22 -4.78 8.51 6.75
N ALA A 23 -4.92 9.39 7.75
CA ALA A 23 -3.94 9.58 8.82
C ALA A 23 -3.74 8.33 9.70
N ALA A 24 -4.72 7.42 9.76
CA ALA A 24 -4.62 6.17 10.51
C ALA A 24 -3.76 5.09 9.80
N GLY A 25 -3.47 5.24 8.51
CA GLY A 25 -2.78 4.22 7.72
C GLY A 25 -1.35 3.91 8.21
N ASN A 26 -0.59 4.93 8.62
CA ASN A 26 0.75 4.70 9.21
C ASN A 26 0.67 3.87 10.49
N LYS A 27 -0.32 4.17 11.35
CA LYS A 27 -0.54 3.40 12.59
C LYS A 27 -0.88 1.95 12.27
N TRP A 28 -1.73 1.71 11.27
CA TRP A 28 -2.09 0.37 10.79
C TRP A 28 -0.86 -0.45 10.41
N VAL A 29 0.03 0.11 9.59
CA VAL A 29 1.30 -0.52 9.18
C VAL A 29 2.16 -0.85 10.40
N THR A 30 2.38 0.11 11.31
CA THR A 30 3.24 -0.10 12.47
C THR A 30 2.70 -1.12 13.47
N ASP A 31 1.39 -1.15 13.71
CA ASP A 31 0.77 -2.08 14.65
C ASP A 31 0.80 -3.52 14.13
N HIS A 32 0.59 -3.72 12.82
CA HIS A 32 0.68 -5.05 12.24
C HIS A 32 2.12 -5.55 12.20
N ALA A 33 3.09 -4.70 11.84
CA ALA A 33 4.50 -5.06 11.89
C ALA A 33 4.91 -5.53 13.29
N LYS A 34 4.46 -4.84 14.35
CA LYS A 34 4.66 -5.28 15.74
C LYS A 34 4.06 -6.66 16.01
N ALA A 35 2.85 -6.93 15.53
CA ALA A 35 2.20 -8.23 15.68
C ALA A 35 2.97 -9.35 14.95
N CYS A 36 3.47 -9.09 13.73
CA CYS A 36 4.31 -10.01 12.98
C CYS A 36 5.62 -10.32 13.70
N VAL A 37 6.30 -9.29 14.22
CA VAL A 37 7.52 -9.46 15.03
C VAL A 37 7.22 -10.30 16.28
N ALA A 38 6.13 -10.03 16.99
CA ALA A 38 5.71 -10.83 18.15
C ALA A 38 5.42 -12.29 17.79
N ALA A 39 4.95 -12.54 16.56
CA ALA A 39 4.75 -13.87 16.01
C ALA A 39 6.01 -14.50 15.38
N ASN A 40 7.16 -13.82 15.46
CA ASN A 40 8.43 -14.22 14.84
C ASN A 40 8.31 -14.48 13.32
N LYS A 41 7.56 -13.61 12.63
CA LYS A 41 7.33 -13.67 11.18
C LYS A 41 7.51 -12.28 10.56
N PRO A 42 7.88 -12.19 9.27
CA PRO A 42 7.77 -10.94 8.53
C PRO A 42 6.30 -10.59 8.28
N CYS A 43 6.02 -9.29 8.12
CA CYS A 43 4.77 -8.75 7.61
C CYS A 43 4.93 -8.33 6.14
N PHE A 44 3.85 -8.45 5.37
CA PHE A 44 3.75 -7.94 4.00
C PHE A 44 2.50 -7.05 3.88
N PHE A 45 2.70 -5.78 3.52
CA PHE A 45 1.62 -4.81 3.33
C PHE A 45 1.05 -4.95 1.92
N GLU A 46 0.17 -5.93 1.77
CA GLU A 46 -0.17 -6.55 0.49
C GLU A 46 -1.10 -5.72 -0.40
N GLU A 47 -1.98 -4.91 0.20
CA GLU A 47 -2.88 -4.04 -0.56
C GLU A 47 -3.11 -2.71 0.17
N TYR A 48 -2.87 -1.62 -0.56
CA TYR A 48 -3.24 -0.28 -0.15
C TYR A 48 -3.56 0.59 -1.37
N GLY A 49 -4.47 1.54 -1.17
CA GLY A 49 -4.88 2.47 -2.20
C GLY A 49 -5.82 3.51 -1.62
N THR A 50 -5.87 4.65 -2.29
CA THR A 50 -6.86 5.71 -2.07
C THR A 50 -7.56 5.97 -3.40
N PRO A 51 -8.84 6.39 -3.44
CA PRO A 51 -9.52 6.67 -4.71
C PRO A 51 -9.20 8.07 -5.28
N THR A 52 -8.41 8.87 -4.57
CA THR A 52 -8.05 10.26 -4.92
C THR A 52 -6.74 10.64 -4.26
N ASN A 53 -5.95 11.53 -4.86
CA ASN A 53 -4.71 12.08 -4.28
C ASN A 53 -3.70 10.97 -3.88
N HIS A 54 -3.52 9.96 -4.74
CA HIS A 54 -2.71 8.77 -4.45
C HIS A 54 -1.32 9.13 -3.89
N CYS A 55 -0.58 9.98 -4.62
CA CYS A 55 0.77 10.36 -4.23
C CYS A 55 0.84 11.04 -2.85
N GLU A 56 -0.10 11.93 -2.53
CA GLU A 56 -0.10 12.64 -1.24
C GLU A 56 -0.46 11.72 -0.07
N LEU A 57 -1.41 10.82 -0.28
CA LEU A 57 -1.98 10.00 0.79
C LEU A 57 -1.24 8.67 1.01
N GLU A 58 -0.73 8.05 -0.05
CA GLU A 58 -0.13 6.71 0.01
C GLU A 58 1.39 6.77 0.23
N ARG A 59 2.06 7.85 -0.20
CA ARG A 59 3.50 8.02 -0.01
C ARG A 59 3.92 7.94 1.47
N PRO A 60 3.21 8.54 2.43
CA PRO A 60 3.52 8.36 3.85
C PRO A 60 3.45 6.90 4.32
N TRP A 61 2.52 6.11 3.78
CA TRP A 61 2.36 4.69 4.14
C TRP A 61 3.54 3.86 3.61
N GLN A 62 3.98 4.12 2.39
CA GLN A 62 5.20 3.54 1.79
C GLN A 62 6.45 3.81 2.62
N LEU A 63 6.66 5.08 3.01
CA LEU A 63 7.80 5.46 3.86
C LEU A 63 7.72 4.81 5.24
N THR A 64 6.51 4.68 5.79
CA THR A 64 6.28 3.96 7.06
C THR A 64 6.58 2.48 6.91
N SER A 65 6.16 1.83 5.83
CA SER A 65 6.46 0.43 5.50
C SER A 65 7.97 0.19 5.51
N VAL A 66 8.72 0.99 4.74
CA VAL A 66 10.19 0.89 4.65
C VAL A 66 10.89 1.10 6.00
N ALA A 67 10.42 2.06 6.80
CA ALA A 67 11.06 2.40 8.07
C ALA A 67 10.69 1.48 9.25
N THR A 68 9.70 0.60 9.10
CA THR A 68 9.14 -0.16 10.24
C THR A 68 9.78 -1.55 10.37
N PRO A 69 10.47 -1.85 11.49
CA PRO A 69 10.97 -3.20 11.76
C PRO A 69 9.85 -4.24 11.76
N GLY A 70 10.07 -5.35 11.06
CA GLY A 70 9.09 -6.41 10.90
C GLY A 70 8.29 -6.33 9.60
N MET A 71 8.30 -5.19 8.91
CA MET A 71 7.77 -5.10 7.55
C MET A 71 8.85 -5.57 6.56
N ALA A 72 8.49 -6.51 5.68
CA ALA A 72 9.41 -7.08 4.70
C ALA A 72 9.19 -6.53 3.28
N GLY A 73 8.03 -5.92 3.03
CA GLY A 73 7.69 -5.33 1.74
C GLY A 73 6.23 -4.88 1.71
N ASP A 74 5.89 -4.21 0.62
CA ASP A 74 4.54 -3.69 0.37
C ASP A 74 4.18 -3.75 -1.11
N ALA A 75 2.88 -3.83 -1.40
CA ALA A 75 2.31 -3.83 -2.73
C ALA A 75 1.10 -2.89 -2.78
N PHE A 76 1.19 -1.86 -3.63
CA PHE A 76 0.06 -0.98 -3.89
C PHE A 76 -1.00 -1.70 -4.72
N TRP A 77 -2.26 -1.35 -4.48
CA TRP A 77 -3.39 -1.80 -5.27
C TRP A 77 -3.88 -0.63 -6.14
N GLN A 78 -3.73 -0.65 -7.47
CA GLN A 78 -3.16 -1.73 -8.29
C GLN A 78 -2.43 -1.19 -9.52
N LEU A 79 -1.65 -2.05 -10.19
CA LEU A 79 -1.00 -1.74 -11.45
C LEU A 79 -2.04 -1.43 -12.54
N GLY A 80 -1.89 -0.28 -13.19
CA GLY A 80 -2.53 0.04 -14.46
C GLY A 80 -1.52 0.08 -15.60
N ASP A 81 -1.93 -0.32 -16.79
CA ASP A 81 -1.12 -0.19 -18.00
C ASP A 81 -1.98 0.06 -19.24
N THR A 82 -1.35 0.39 -20.36
CA THR A 82 -1.97 0.43 -21.69
C THR A 82 -1.47 -0.77 -22.48
N ILE A 83 -2.36 -1.72 -22.73
CA ILE A 83 -2.11 -2.91 -23.55
C ILE A 83 -2.69 -2.73 -24.95
N SER A 84 -2.51 -3.71 -25.85
CA SER A 84 -2.94 -3.62 -27.25
C SER A 84 -4.44 -3.37 -27.46
N THR A 85 -5.26 -3.64 -26.43
CA THR A 85 -6.72 -3.45 -26.45
C THR A 85 -7.18 -2.19 -25.70
N GLY A 86 -6.26 -1.33 -25.27
CA GLY A 86 -6.54 -0.11 -24.49
C GLY A 86 -6.03 -0.19 -23.06
N GLN A 87 -6.53 0.72 -22.22
CA GLN A 87 -6.18 0.73 -20.79
C GLN A 87 -6.75 -0.50 -20.07
N THR A 88 -5.99 -1.00 -19.09
CA THR A 88 -6.47 -2.00 -18.14
C THR A 88 -7.64 -1.47 -17.30
N HIS A 89 -8.32 -2.33 -16.55
CA HIS A 89 -9.42 -1.91 -15.69
C HIS A 89 -8.97 -0.85 -14.67
N ASN A 90 -9.84 0.14 -14.42
CA ASN A 90 -9.63 1.17 -13.40
C ASN A 90 -10.74 1.11 -12.37
N ASP A 91 -10.40 0.74 -11.14
CA ASP A 91 -11.33 0.69 -10.00
C ASP A 91 -11.29 1.95 -9.11
N GLY A 92 -10.54 2.97 -9.54
CA GLY A 92 -10.33 4.22 -8.81
C GLY A 92 -9.00 4.28 -8.04
N ASN A 93 -8.34 3.16 -7.74
CA ASN A 93 -7.04 3.12 -7.05
C ASN A 93 -5.88 2.77 -8.00
N THR A 94 -6.17 2.65 -9.30
CA THR A 94 -5.24 2.11 -10.28
C THR A 94 -4.13 3.12 -10.61
N ILE A 95 -2.86 2.75 -10.40
CA ILE A 95 -1.68 3.57 -10.72
C ILE A 95 -1.13 3.13 -12.08
N TYR A 96 -1.29 3.99 -13.09
CA TYR A 96 -0.89 3.67 -14.46
C TYR A 96 0.60 3.87 -14.70
N TYR A 97 1.24 2.89 -15.35
CA TYR A 97 2.64 2.99 -15.81
C TYR A 97 2.88 4.25 -16.65
N GLY A 98 4.03 4.90 -16.42
CA GLY A 98 4.46 6.08 -17.17
C GLY A 98 3.79 7.41 -16.76
N THR A 99 2.97 7.42 -15.70
CA THR A 99 2.34 8.64 -15.16
C THR A 99 3.18 9.32 -14.07
N ASP A 100 2.78 10.54 -13.68
CA ASP A 100 3.38 11.24 -12.54
C ASP A 100 3.14 10.49 -11.22
N GLU A 101 1.97 9.86 -11.07
CA GLU A 101 1.66 9.01 -9.91
C GLU A 101 2.57 7.78 -9.85
N TRP A 102 2.83 7.14 -10.99
CA TRP A 102 3.82 6.05 -11.08
C TRP A 102 5.21 6.50 -10.66
N THR A 103 5.64 7.68 -11.11
CA THR A 103 6.92 8.23 -10.68
C THR A 103 6.97 8.44 -9.17
N CYS A 104 5.90 8.99 -8.58
CA CYS A 104 5.79 9.24 -7.15
C CYS A 104 5.75 7.95 -6.30
N LEU A 105 4.91 6.99 -6.66
CA LEU A 105 4.59 5.83 -5.83
C LEU A 105 5.36 4.57 -6.21
N VAL A 106 5.95 4.50 -7.40
CA VAL A 106 6.72 3.31 -7.83
C VAL A 106 8.19 3.67 -7.97
N THR A 107 8.55 4.57 -8.90
CA THR A 107 9.96 4.90 -9.16
C THR A 107 10.65 5.46 -7.91
N ASN A 108 10.04 6.44 -7.24
CA ASN A 108 10.61 7.03 -6.02
C ASN A 108 10.52 6.09 -4.81
N HIS A 109 9.64 5.10 -4.81
CA HIS A 109 9.54 4.09 -3.74
C HIS A 109 10.64 3.05 -3.85
N VAL A 110 10.85 2.49 -5.04
CA VAL A 110 11.98 1.59 -5.31
C VAL A 110 13.30 2.26 -4.95
N ASN A 111 13.49 3.52 -5.33
CA ASN A 111 14.70 4.28 -4.97
C ASN A 111 14.87 4.50 -3.45
N ALA A 112 13.78 4.54 -2.68
CA ALA A 112 13.82 4.74 -1.23
C ALA A 112 14.12 3.44 -0.47
N ILE A 113 13.91 2.28 -1.08
CA ILE A 113 14.24 0.96 -0.50
C ILE A 113 15.76 0.71 -0.53
N GLY A 114 16.45 1.21 -1.57
CA GLY A 114 17.90 1.02 -1.79
C GLY A 114 18.22 -0.18 -2.67
#